data_AF-A0A8H7EY93-F1
#
_entry.id   AF-A0A8H7EY93-F1
#
_cell.length_a   1.000
_cell.length_b   1.000
_cell.length_c   1.000
_cell.angle_alpha   90.00
_cell.angle_beta   90.00
_cell.angle_gamma   90.00
#
_symmetry.space_group_name_H-M   'P 1'
#
loop_
_entity.id
_entity.type
_entity.pdbx_description
1 polymer ?
#
loop_
_entity_poly.entity_id
_entity_poly.type
_entity_poly.pdbx_seq_one_letter_code
_entity_poly.pdbx_strand_id
1 'polypeptide(L)'
;MKNLSKRPSHLDFSSPFLSLTKPVDMNYTNPYAQAGWCNPENPSAINQFSGPTSQPPTFGALPYPGHSAPPTKRFIFSSQGPELIRGCEVIDSDSGLTAFRIKMGHEGYDYTSLQCPSGTPRGYIVWKPQGPETEVYGTVARQKAKDWLPLSPDKRY
;
A
#
# COMPACT_ATOMS: atom_id res chain seq x y z
N MET A 1 12.87 -36.55 78.78
CA MET A 1 13.44 -35.29 79.31
C MET A 1 14.95 -35.28 79.06
N LYS A 2 15.45 -34.18 78.45
CA LYS A 2 16.86 -33.75 78.25
C LYS A 2 17.68 -34.55 77.20
N ASN A 3 17.84 -34.06 75.96
CA ASN A 3 18.62 -32.93 75.39
C ASN A 3 20.14 -33.15 75.24
N LEU A 4 20.56 -33.08 73.96
CA LEU A 4 21.76 -32.50 73.33
C LEU A 4 23.12 -32.52 74.07
N SER A 5 24.20 -32.85 73.33
CA SER A 5 25.19 -31.89 72.79
C SER A 5 26.58 -32.50 72.52
N LYS A 6 27.28 -31.93 71.52
CA LYS A 6 28.75 -31.93 71.19
C LYS A 6 29.39 -33.08 70.36
N ARG A 7 29.64 -32.76 69.06
CA ARG A 7 30.93 -32.64 68.28
C ARG A 7 32.25 -33.23 68.87
N PRO A 8 33.41 -33.29 68.16
CA PRO A 8 33.76 -33.46 66.71
C PRO A 8 35.03 -34.35 66.46
N SER A 9 35.45 -34.58 65.20
CA SER A 9 36.88 -34.79 64.81
C SER A 9 37.04 -34.66 63.26
N HIS A 10 37.59 -33.55 62.73
CA HIS A 10 39.02 -33.31 62.36
C HIS A 10 39.47 -34.19 61.15
N LEU A 11 39.46 -33.64 59.93
CA LEU A 11 40.62 -33.16 59.11
C LEU A 11 41.57 -34.33 58.72
N ASP A 12 42.09 -34.52 57.50
CA ASP A 12 42.30 -33.62 56.37
C ASP A 12 42.92 -34.39 55.15
N PHE A 13 42.96 -33.72 54.00
CA PHE A 13 43.84 -33.90 52.82
C PHE A 13 43.96 -35.27 52.09
N SER A 14 43.43 -35.33 50.87
CA SER A 14 44.23 -35.06 49.66
C SER A 14 43.38 -35.27 48.40
N SER A 15 43.22 -34.21 47.61
CA SER A 15 42.74 -34.32 46.22
C SER A 15 43.71 -35.16 45.39
N PRO A 16 43.20 -35.82 44.34
CA PRO A 16 43.70 -35.45 43.02
C PRO A 16 42.57 -35.30 41.99
N PHE A 17 42.49 -34.09 41.44
CA PHE A 17 42.46 -33.80 40.01
C PHE A 17 41.70 -34.77 39.08
N LEU A 18 40.44 -34.45 38.79
CA LEU A 18 39.89 -34.55 37.43
C LEU A 18 38.89 -33.40 37.23
N SER A 19 39.32 -32.40 36.44
CA SER A 19 38.47 -31.32 35.97
C SER A 19 37.39 -31.89 35.04
N LEU A 20 36.14 -31.91 35.50
CA LEU A 20 34.99 -32.17 34.65
C LEU A 20 34.62 -30.88 33.90
N THR A 21 35.39 -30.54 32.87
CA THR A 21 34.95 -29.54 31.88
C THR A 21 33.77 -30.12 31.13
N LYS A 22 32.56 -29.68 31.48
CA LYS A 22 31.38 -29.83 30.61
C LYS A 22 31.73 -29.15 29.29
N PRO A 23 31.65 -29.81 28.12
CA PRO A 23 31.64 -29.08 26.87
C PRO A 23 30.38 -28.23 26.89
N VAL A 24 30.53 -26.93 27.12
CA VAL A 24 29.51 -25.97 26.75
C VAL A 24 29.49 -26.04 25.23
N ASP A 25 28.49 -26.72 24.68
CA ASP A 25 28.25 -26.71 23.25
C ASP A 25 27.78 -25.29 22.90
N MET A 26 28.77 -24.42 22.71
CA MET A 26 28.57 -23.04 22.30
C MET A 26 28.15 -23.15 20.85
N ASN A 27 26.85 -23.26 20.60
CA ASN A 27 26.29 -23.25 19.26
C ASN A 27 26.59 -21.87 18.67
N TYR A 28 27.78 -21.72 18.08
CA TYR A 28 28.27 -20.54 17.37
C TYR A 28 27.41 -20.37 16.12
N THR A 29 26.22 -19.85 16.32
CA THR A 29 25.37 -19.38 15.22
C THR A 29 25.81 -17.97 14.93
N ASN A 30 26.51 -17.81 13.81
CA ASN A 30 26.87 -16.49 13.30
C ASN A 30 25.59 -15.63 13.17
N PRO A 31 25.49 -14.44 13.80
CA PRO A 31 24.30 -13.60 13.69
C PRO A 31 23.99 -13.18 12.24
N TYR A 32 25.00 -13.17 11.35
CA TYR A 32 24.81 -12.93 9.91
C TYR A 32 24.20 -14.13 9.16
N ALA A 33 24.17 -15.31 9.78
CA ALA A 33 23.50 -16.50 9.24
C ALA A 33 22.00 -16.21 9.03
N GLN A 34 21.36 -15.45 9.93
CA GLN A 34 19.94 -15.11 9.80
C GLN A 34 19.60 -14.30 8.53
N ALA A 35 20.61 -13.68 7.89
CA ALA A 35 20.48 -12.92 6.66
C ALA A 35 20.92 -13.72 5.40
N GLY A 36 21.04 -15.05 5.50
CA GLY A 36 21.31 -15.92 4.36
C GLY A 36 22.79 -16.12 4.02
N TRP A 37 23.72 -15.63 4.85
CA TRP A 37 25.15 -15.90 4.66
C TRP A 37 25.49 -17.33 5.10
N CYS A 38 26.29 -18.03 4.29
CA CYS A 38 26.72 -19.40 4.58
C CYS A 38 27.66 -19.43 5.80
N ASN A 39 27.42 -20.36 6.73
CA ASN A 39 28.28 -20.60 7.88
C ASN A 39 29.00 -21.95 7.71
N PRO A 40 30.18 -22.00 7.06
CA PRO A 40 30.86 -23.26 6.74
C PRO A 40 31.38 -24.00 7.98
N GLU A 41 31.54 -23.31 9.11
CA GLU A 41 32.04 -23.89 10.36
C GLU A 41 30.95 -24.62 11.17
N ASN A 42 29.66 -24.44 10.82
CA ASN A 42 28.55 -25.15 11.45
C ASN A 42 27.67 -25.83 10.38
N PRO A 43 27.91 -27.14 10.12
CA PRO A 43 27.12 -27.92 9.15
C PRO A 43 25.64 -28.06 9.53
N SER A 44 25.27 -27.71 10.76
CA SER A 44 23.90 -27.77 11.28
C SER A 44 23.15 -26.44 11.10
N ALA A 45 23.78 -25.43 10.50
CA ALA A 45 23.20 -24.10 10.34
C ALA A 45 22.00 -24.09 9.36
N ILE A 46 20.94 -23.37 9.74
CA ILE A 46 19.62 -23.34 9.07
C ILE A 46 19.67 -22.86 7.60
N ASN A 47 20.74 -22.18 7.18
CA ASN A 47 20.84 -21.56 5.84
C ASN A 47 21.75 -22.32 4.86
N GLN A 48 21.74 -23.65 4.93
CA GLN A 48 22.10 -24.50 3.79
C GLN A 48 21.02 -24.40 2.69
N PHE A 49 20.77 -23.20 2.18
CA PHE A 49 19.77 -22.97 1.15
C PHE A 49 20.44 -23.06 -0.23
N SER A 50 20.32 -24.23 -0.86
CA SER A 50 20.68 -24.46 -2.25
C SER A 50 19.48 -24.14 -3.15
N GLY A 51 19.18 -22.86 -3.36
CA GLY A 51 18.11 -22.43 -4.25
C GLY A 51 18.28 -21.00 -4.75
N PRO A 52 18.03 -20.71 -6.04
CA PRO A 52 18.17 -19.35 -6.56
C PRO A 52 17.00 -18.50 -6.07
N THR A 53 17.19 -17.75 -4.98
CA THR A 53 16.25 -16.70 -4.61
C THR A 53 16.45 -15.55 -5.59
N SER A 54 15.46 -15.24 -6.44
CA SER A 54 15.54 -14.14 -7.43
C SER A 54 15.55 -12.74 -6.81
N GLN A 55 15.81 -12.63 -5.52
CA GLN A 55 15.82 -11.39 -4.77
C GLN A 55 17.16 -11.26 -4.04
N PRO A 56 17.92 -10.17 -4.25
CA PRO A 56 19.18 -9.95 -3.56
C PRO A 56 18.91 -9.68 -2.07
N PRO A 57 19.82 -10.13 -1.17
CA PRO A 57 19.67 -9.99 0.27
C PRO A 57 19.52 -8.52 0.67
N THR A 58 18.46 -8.23 1.42
CA THR A 58 17.93 -6.89 1.68
C THR A 58 18.41 -6.33 3.03
N PHE A 59 19.72 -6.29 3.27
CA PHE A 59 20.26 -5.63 4.47
C PHE A 59 20.66 -4.19 4.14
N GLY A 60 19.92 -3.21 4.67
CA GLY A 60 20.24 -1.77 4.55
C GLY A 60 19.86 -1.08 3.23
N ALA A 61 19.29 -1.79 2.26
CA ALA A 61 18.75 -1.19 1.05
C ALA A 61 17.31 -0.73 1.26
N LEU A 62 17.00 0.51 0.84
CA LEU A 62 15.63 1.03 0.74
C LEU A 62 14.74 -0.02 0.03
N PRO A 63 13.45 -0.17 0.44
CA PRO A 63 12.55 -1.08 -0.25
C PRO A 63 12.59 -0.76 -1.74
N TYR A 64 12.81 -1.79 -2.56
CA TYR A 64 12.84 -1.62 -4.00
C TYR A 64 11.53 -0.91 -4.39
N PRO A 65 11.56 0.28 -5.04
CA PRO A 65 10.35 0.94 -5.44
C PRO A 65 9.63 0.01 -6.40
N GLY A 66 8.57 -0.64 -5.91
CA GLY A 66 7.65 -1.38 -6.74
C GLY A 66 7.13 -0.39 -7.75
N HIS A 67 7.50 -0.57 -9.01
CA HIS A 67 6.93 0.21 -10.11
C HIS A 67 5.51 -0.30 -10.31
N SER A 68 4.60 0.00 -9.37
CA SER A 68 3.18 -0.17 -9.63
C SER A 68 2.85 0.87 -10.69
N ALA A 69 2.43 0.40 -11.88
CA ALA A 69 1.86 1.29 -12.87
C ALA A 69 0.79 2.17 -12.19
N PRO A 70 0.71 3.47 -12.52
CA PRO A 70 -0.27 4.34 -11.91
C PRO A 70 -1.67 3.74 -12.09
N PRO A 71 -2.52 3.81 -11.06
CA PRO A 71 -3.85 3.20 -11.11
C PRO A 71 -4.62 3.79 -12.29
N THR A 72 -4.88 2.95 -13.29
CA THR A 72 -5.59 3.36 -14.50
C THR A 72 -7.07 3.05 -14.29
N LYS A 73 -7.90 4.10 -14.22
CA LYS A 73 -9.36 3.99 -14.18
C LYS A 73 -9.92 4.10 -15.59
N ARG A 74 -10.85 3.22 -15.95
CA ARG A 74 -11.57 3.29 -17.22
C ARG A 74 -13.07 3.46 -16.97
N PHE A 75 -13.67 4.34 -17.75
CA PHE A 75 -15.09 4.62 -17.73
C PHE A 75 -15.70 4.41 -19.11
N ILE A 76 -16.92 3.89 -19.15
CA ILE A 76 -17.70 3.68 -20.36
C ILE A 76 -18.88 4.66 -20.34
N PHE A 77 -19.02 5.43 -21.41
CA PHE A 77 -20.13 6.36 -21.59
C PHE A 77 -21.25 5.67 -22.38
N SER A 78 -22.42 5.56 -21.78
CA SER A 78 -23.60 4.94 -22.38
C SER A 78 -24.71 5.98 -22.54
N SER A 79 -25.04 6.34 -23.78
CA SER A 79 -26.08 7.33 -24.10
C SER A 79 -27.43 6.67 -24.31
N GLN A 80 -28.50 7.21 -23.72
CA GLN A 80 -29.88 6.70 -23.88
C GLN A 80 -30.57 7.27 -25.13
N GLY A 81 -29.83 7.36 -26.25
CA GLY A 81 -30.31 7.89 -27.52
C GLY A 81 -29.24 8.66 -28.29
N PRO A 82 -29.59 9.25 -29.45
CA PRO A 82 -28.65 10.00 -30.28
C PRO A 82 -28.18 11.33 -29.66
N GLU A 83 -28.77 11.75 -28.54
CA GLU A 83 -28.51 13.04 -27.91
C GLU A 83 -28.23 12.90 -26.41
N LEU A 84 -27.19 13.58 -25.93
CA LEU A 84 -26.82 13.65 -24.51
C LEU A 84 -27.94 14.20 -23.61
N ILE A 85 -28.92 14.88 -24.19
CA ILE A 85 -30.10 15.46 -23.51
C ILE A 85 -30.90 14.38 -22.79
N ARG A 86 -31.01 13.18 -23.40
CA ARG A 86 -31.78 12.05 -22.82
C ARG A 86 -31.04 11.38 -21.67
N GLY A 87 -29.81 11.81 -21.40
CA GLY A 87 -28.97 11.29 -20.34
C GLY A 87 -27.87 10.38 -20.87
N CYS A 88 -26.73 10.46 -20.20
CA CYS A 88 -25.59 9.57 -20.41
C CYS A 88 -25.18 8.97 -19.06
N GLU A 89 -25.06 7.65 -18.99
CA GLU A 89 -24.54 6.95 -17.83
C GLU A 89 -23.04 6.76 -17.98
N VAL A 90 -22.29 7.09 -16.93
CA VAL A 90 -20.86 6.86 -16.83
C VAL A 90 -20.66 5.63 -15.98
N ILE A 91 -20.26 4.53 -16.60
CA ILE A 91 -20.10 3.22 -15.98
C ILE A 91 -18.61 3.02 -15.69
N ASP A 92 -18.28 2.63 -14.46
CA ASP A 92 -16.94 2.21 -14.10
C ASP A 92 -16.66 0.83 -14.70
N SER A 93 -15.62 0.70 -15.53
CA SER A 93 -15.39 -0.56 -16.26
C SER A 93 -15.02 -1.71 -15.34
N ASP A 94 -14.43 -1.41 -14.19
CA ASP A 94 -13.91 -2.44 -13.29
C ASP A 94 -15.02 -3.03 -12.41
N SER A 95 -15.95 -2.18 -11.95
CA SER A 95 -17.09 -2.61 -11.13
C SER A 95 -18.34 -2.94 -11.95
N GLY A 96 -18.45 -2.43 -13.18
CA GLY A 96 -19.66 -2.50 -14.01
C GLY A 96 -20.81 -1.64 -13.49
N LEU A 97 -20.60 -0.87 -12.43
CA LEU A 97 -21.63 -0.03 -11.80
C LEU A 97 -21.62 1.38 -12.37
N THR A 98 -22.79 2.02 -12.39
CA THR A 98 -22.89 3.44 -12.72
C THR A 98 -22.14 4.26 -11.68
N ALA A 99 -21.09 4.95 -12.11
CA ALA A 99 -20.34 5.89 -11.28
C ALA A 99 -21.03 7.25 -11.24
N PHE A 100 -21.49 7.74 -12.39
CA PHE A 100 -22.15 9.04 -12.52
C PHE A 100 -23.23 9.03 -13.61
N ARG A 101 -24.10 10.04 -13.57
CA ARG A 101 -25.07 10.34 -14.62
C ARG A 101 -24.86 11.76 -15.10
N ILE A 102 -24.71 11.91 -16.41
CA ILE A 102 -24.62 13.21 -17.08
C ILE A 102 -26.00 13.53 -17.64
N LYS A 103 -26.52 14.71 -17.31
CA LYS A 103 -27.80 15.20 -17.81
C LYS A 103 -27.70 16.65 -18.24
N MET A 104 -28.38 16.99 -19.31
CA MET A 104 -28.52 18.36 -19.77
C MET A 104 -29.82 18.97 -19.25
N GLY A 105 -29.75 20.22 -18.79
CA GLY A 105 -30.88 20.98 -18.29
C GLY A 105 -31.79 21.54 -19.39
N HIS A 106 -33.08 21.69 -19.08
CA HIS A 106 -34.16 21.90 -20.05
C HIS A 106 -34.23 23.31 -20.68
N GLU A 107 -34.84 23.33 -21.87
CA GLU A 107 -35.25 24.45 -22.75
C GLU A 107 -34.18 25.24 -23.51
N GLY A 108 -32.95 25.33 -23.01
CA GLY A 108 -31.89 26.12 -23.68
C GLY A 108 -30.54 25.43 -23.88
N TYR A 109 -30.35 24.20 -23.39
CA TYR A 109 -29.02 23.59 -23.25
C TYR A 109 -28.08 24.41 -22.35
N ASP A 110 -28.66 25.16 -21.41
CA ASP A 110 -27.95 26.19 -20.63
C ASP A 110 -27.03 25.60 -19.56
N TYR A 111 -27.25 24.35 -19.15
CA TYR A 111 -26.36 23.67 -18.23
C TYR A 111 -26.28 22.17 -18.43
N THR A 112 -25.11 21.62 -18.11
CA THR A 112 -24.86 20.19 -17.98
C THR A 112 -24.60 19.87 -16.52
N SER A 113 -25.29 18.88 -15.97
CA SER A 113 -25.09 18.40 -14.59
C SER A 113 -24.41 17.05 -14.58
N LEU A 114 -23.47 16.88 -13.64
CA LEU A 114 -22.88 15.60 -13.27
C LEU A 114 -23.52 15.16 -11.96
N GLN A 115 -24.24 14.04 -11.97
CA GLN A 115 -25.00 13.54 -10.83
C GLN A 115 -24.39 12.23 -10.31
N CYS A 116 -24.42 12.04 -9.00
CA CYS A 116 -24.19 10.73 -8.40
C CYS A 116 -25.30 9.74 -8.82
N PRO A 117 -25.10 8.42 -8.64
CA PRO A 117 -26.12 7.42 -8.96
C PRO A 117 -27.44 7.65 -8.20
N SER A 118 -27.36 8.24 -7.00
CA SER A 118 -28.50 8.69 -6.18
C SER A 118 -29.34 9.82 -6.82
N GLY A 119 -28.86 10.45 -7.89
CA GLY A 119 -29.47 11.63 -8.51
C GLY A 119 -29.02 12.96 -7.92
N THR A 120 -28.23 12.95 -6.84
CA THR A 120 -27.70 14.18 -6.24
C THR A 120 -26.67 14.82 -7.18
N PRO A 121 -26.82 16.10 -7.58
CA PRO A 121 -25.83 16.77 -8.40
C PRO A 121 -24.52 16.96 -7.63
N ARG A 122 -23.41 16.57 -8.27
CA ARG A 122 -22.05 16.74 -7.73
C ARG A 122 -21.29 17.88 -8.39
N GLY A 123 -21.69 18.26 -9.61
CA GLY A 123 -21.14 19.41 -10.30
C GLY A 123 -22.00 19.81 -11.48
N TYR A 124 -21.70 20.98 -12.02
CA TYR A 124 -22.36 21.50 -13.19
C TYR A 124 -21.42 22.32 -14.07
N ILE A 125 -21.81 22.40 -15.34
CA ILE A 125 -21.27 23.30 -16.34
C ILE A 125 -22.42 24.20 -16.75
N VAL A 126 -22.28 25.51 -16.61
CA VAL A 126 -23.25 26.48 -17.14
C VAL A 126 -22.70 27.02 -18.46
N TRP A 127 -23.44 26.83 -19.53
CA TRP A 127 -23.13 27.30 -20.86
C TRP A 127 -23.62 28.74 -21.00
N LYS A 128 -22.68 29.68 -21.18
CA LYS A 128 -22.98 31.11 -21.36
C LYS A 128 -22.32 31.62 -22.65
N PRO A 129 -22.90 32.62 -23.32
CA PRO A 129 -22.29 33.24 -24.50
C PRO A 129 -20.87 33.80 -24.23
N GLN A 130 -20.60 34.28 -23.01
CA GLN A 130 -19.30 34.80 -22.59
C GLN A 130 -18.33 33.70 -22.10
N GLY A 131 -18.61 32.44 -22.41
CA GLY A 131 -17.81 31.27 -22.07
C GLY A 131 -18.34 30.50 -20.86
N PRO A 132 -18.13 29.16 -20.85
CA PRO A 132 -18.70 28.27 -19.84
C PRO A 132 -18.12 28.50 -18.45
N GLU A 133 -18.95 28.24 -17.46
CA GLU A 133 -18.58 28.23 -16.04
C GLU A 133 -18.75 26.83 -15.47
N THR A 134 -17.84 26.44 -14.58
CA THR A 134 -17.80 25.12 -13.97
C THR A 134 -17.84 25.24 -12.45
N GLU A 135 -18.59 24.34 -11.81
CA GLU A 135 -18.57 24.15 -10.36
C GLU A 135 -18.60 22.66 -10.04
N VAL A 136 -17.84 22.26 -9.01
CA VAL A 136 -17.88 20.92 -8.43
C VAL A 136 -18.07 21.08 -6.92
N TYR A 137 -19.21 20.64 -6.41
CA TYR A 137 -19.56 20.84 -5.01
C TYR A 137 -18.53 20.23 -4.06
N GLY A 138 -18.01 21.06 -3.17
CA GLY A 138 -16.99 20.69 -2.18
C GLY A 138 -15.58 20.52 -2.74
N THR A 139 -15.32 20.88 -4.00
CA THR A 139 -13.98 20.73 -4.60
C THR A 139 -13.56 21.93 -5.43
N VAL A 140 -14.45 22.42 -6.30
CA VAL A 140 -14.16 23.51 -7.23
C VAL A 140 -15.27 24.54 -7.10
N ALA A 141 -14.94 25.70 -6.54
CA ALA A 141 -15.86 26.84 -6.52
C ALA A 141 -16.20 27.28 -7.95
N ARG A 142 -17.39 27.84 -8.13
CA ARG A 142 -17.83 28.36 -9.43
C ARG A 142 -16.81 29.33 -10.05
N GLN A 143 -16.30 28.97 -11.22
CA GLN A 143 -15.33 29.77 -11.98
C GLN A 143 -15.45 29.52 -13.48
N LYS A 144 -14.71 30.27 -14.30
CA LYS A 144 -14.67 30.03 -15.76
C LYS A 144 -13.94 28.73 -16.05
N ALA A 145 -14.45 27.96 -17.01
CA ALA A 145 -13.87 26.67 -17.36
C ALA A 145 -12.39 26.78 -17.77
N LYS A 146 -12.02 27.86 -18.46
CA LYS A 146 -10.64 28.16 -18.88
C LYS A 146 -9.65 28.34 -17.73
N ASP A 147 -10.14 28.78 -16.56
CA ASP A 147 -9.31 29.04 -15.39
C ASP A 147 -9.13 27.74 -14.58
N TRP A 148 -10.12 26.84 -14.65
CA TRP A 148 -10.06 25.53 -13.99
C TRP A 148 -9.30 24.47 -14.80
N LEU A 149 -9.55 24.40 -16.12
CA LEU A 149 -8.91 23.46 -17.03
C LEU A 149 -8.14 24.25 -18.10
N PRO A 150 -6.91 24.71 -17.79
CA PRO A 150 -6.11 25.42 -18.76
C PRO A 150 -5.79 24.50 -19.93
N LEU A 151 -5.95 25.03 -21.15
CA LEU A 151 -5.50 24.32 -22.35
C LEU A 151 -3.97 24.19 -22.30
N SER A 152 -3.46 23.12 -22.92
CA SER A 152 -2.02 22.99 -23.13
C SER A 152 -1.49 24.21 -23.88
N PRO A 153 -0.23 24.63 -23.63
CA PRO A 153 0.34 25.80 -24.31
C PRO A 153 0.33 25.70 -25.84
N ASP A 154 0.46 24.48 -26.36
CA ASP A 154 0.44 24.18 -27.79
C ASP A 154 -0.97 24.07 -28.37
N LYS A 155 -2.03 24.11 -27.54
CA LYS A 155 -3.44 23.94 -27.89
C LYS A 155 -3.72 22.67 -28.70
N ARG A 156 -2.87 21.65 -28.57
CA ARG A 156 -3.08 20.34 -29.18
C ARG A 156 -3.68 19.42 -28.13
N TYR A 157 -4.79 18.79 -28.49
CA TYR A 157 -5.50 17.79 -27.69
C TYR A 157 -5.31 16.42 -28.33
#